data_AF-A0ABD6RTW9-F1
#
_entry.id   AF-A0ABD6RTW9-F1
#
_cell.length_a   1.000
_cell.length_b   1.000
_cell.length_c   1.000
_cell.angle_alpha   90.00
_cell.angle_beta   90.00
_cell.angle_gamma   90.00
#
_symmetry.space_group_name_H-M   'P 1'
#
loop_
_entity.id
_entity.type
_entity.pdbx_description
1 polymer ?
#
loop_
_entity_poly.entity_id
_entity_poly.type
_entity_poly.pdbx_seq_one_letter_code
_entity_poly.pdbx_strand_id
1 'polypeptide(L)'
;MRPEIKEVIDKTVQEEIAQEQKKKRKKSWLLKLLFGSSTFTIGLFVCIGFILFIVLAQGIGKKEEEAPATIPSNGMTVCRPGGKSVAPEELQPHLGGVFTGKAQAFLNAGTQNQIDPVLLAAIAKLETGNGTSNAVKNYNNPGGLMDPGSSQMKGFMKFATLDEGINAMARNLYKNYIGMGITTIEAIGAKYAPPGAANDPHGTNGLWPVLVTKFVAQMGGLTFNCEAGKPGGVVDTGSASSQGFIRPIAQTTITSPFGPRWGTIHKGIDYSCQDGVTSIAASKG
;
A
#
# COMPACT_ATOMS: atom_id res chain seq x y z
N MET A 1 1.67 -43.69 -63.30
CA MET A 1 2.23 -43.87 -61.94
C MET A 1 1.37 -44.92 -61.25
N ARG A 2 1.98 -45.99 -60.70
CA ARG A 2 1.31 -47.17 -60.13
C ARG A 2 0.40 -46.71 -58.96
N PRO A 3 -0.86 -47.17 -58.83
CA PRO A 3 -1.82 -46.67 -57.83
C PRO A 3 -1.29 -46.76 -56.39
N GLU A 4 -0.46 -47.76 -56.09
CA GLU A 4 0.19 -47.95 -54.79
C GLU A 4 1.20 -46.84 -54.44
N ILE A 5 1.87 -46.23 -55.42
CA ILE A 5 2.85 -45.15 -55.18
C ILE A 5 2.15 -43.85 -54.81
N LYS A 6 0.95 -43.61 -55.37
CA LYS A 6 0.17 -42.41 -55.07
C LYS A 6 -0.36 -42.44 -53.63
N GLU A 7 -0.77 -43.61 -53.13
CA GLU A 7 -1.26 -43.76 -51.77
C GLU A 7 -0.17 -43.52 -50.72
N VAL A 8 1.04 -44.01 -50.96
CA VAL A 8 2.18 -43.80 -50.06
C VAL A 8 2.59 -42.33 -50.02
N ILE A 9 2.63 -41.65 -51.17
CA ILE A 9 2.95 -40.22 -51.22
C ILE A 9 1.90 -39.39 -50.49
N ASP A 10 0.61 -39.69 -50.69
CA ASP A 10 -0.48 -38.94 -50.04
C ASP A 10 -0.46 -39.13 -48.52
N LYS A 11 -0.20 -40.35 -48.04
CA LYS A 11 -0.04 -40.62 -46.59
C LYS A 11 1.14 -39.83 -45.99
N THR A 12 2.30 -39.82 -46.65
CA THR A 12 3.46 -39.07 -46.17
C THR A 12 3.20 -37.57 -46.13
N VAL A 13 2.54 -37.01 -47.15
CA VAL A 13 2.19 -35.58 -47.19
C VAL A 13 1.19 -35.23 -46.09
N GLN A 14 0.18 -36.07 -45.83
CA GLN A 14 -0.78 -35.83 -44.74
C GLN A 14 -0.11 -35.89 -43.36
N GLU A 15 0.86 -36.79 -43.16
CA GLU A 15 1.62 -36.89 -41.92
C GLU A 15 2.49 -35.65 -41.69
N GLU A 16 3.16 -35.13 -42.72
CA GLU A 16 3.95 -33.90 -42.63
C GLU A 16 3.07 -32.68 -42.31
N ILE A 17 1.91 -32.54 -42.98
CA ILE A 17 0.95 -31.46 -42.70
C ILE A 17 0.44 -31.53 -41.26
N ALA A 18 0.12 -32.73 -40.76
CA ALA A 18 -0.35 -32.93 -39.39
C ALA A 18 0.72 -32.57 -38.34
N GLN A 19 1.99 -32.89 -38.60
CA GLN A 19 3.12 -32.49 -37.74
C GLN A 19 3.32 -30.98 -37.74
N GLU A 20 3.23 -30.33 -38.90
CA GLU A 20 3.37 -28.88 -39.00
C GLU A 20 2.23 -28.13 -38.29
N GLN A 21 0.99 -28.62 -38.40
CA GLN A 21 -0.15 -28.09 -37.67
C GLN A 21 -0.01 -28.27 -36.15
N LYS A 22 0.47 -29.42 -35.67
CA LYS A 22 0.78 -29.64 -34.24
C LYS A 22 1.86 -28.68 -33.74
N LYS A 23 2.89 -28.41 -34.54
CA LYS A 23 3.96 -27.46 -34.21
C LYS A 23 3.43 -26.01 -34.14
N LYS A 24 2.58 -25.60 -35.09
CA LYS A 24 1.89 -24.29 -35.09
C LYS A 24 0.96 -24.14 -33.89
N ARG A 25 0.19 -25.18 -33.54
CA ARG A 25 -0.70 -25.18 -32.36
C ARG A 25 0.06 -25.11 -31.04
N LYS A 26 1.17 -25.84 -30.89
CA LYS A 26 2.06 -25.71 -29.72
C LYS A 26 2.69 -24.33 -29.62
N LYS A 27 3.15 -23.74 -30.73
CA LYS A 27 3.73 -22.38 -30.74
C LYS A 27 2.68 -21.31 -30.40
N SER A 28 1.45 -21.45 -30.90
CA SER A 28 0.32 -20.59 -30.53
C SER A 28 -0.08 -20.73 -29.05
N TRP A 29 -0.08 -21.96 -28.52
CA TRP A 29 -0.32 -22.21 -27.09
C TRP A 29 0.79 -21.63 -26.21
N LEU A 30 2.05 -21.78 -26.59
CA LEU A 30 3.20 -21.20 -25.89
C LEU A 30 3.16 -19.66 -25.91
N LEU A 31 2.76 -19.07 -27.04
CA LEU A 31 2.60 -17.61 -27.17
C LEU A 31 1.41 -17.10 -26.33
N LYS A 32 0.32 -17.87 -26.23
CA LYS A 32 -0.79 -17.56 -25.31
C LYS A 32 -0.41 -17.73 -23.83
N LEU A 33 0.61 -18.54 -23.50
CA LEU A 33 1.11 -18.70 -22.13
C LEU A 33 2.09 -17.58 -21.73
N LEU A 34 2.81 -17.00 -22.69
CA LEU A 34 3.71 -15.87 -22.48
C LEU A 34 3.01 -14.50 -22.56
N PHE A 35 1.80 -14.42 -23.15
CA PHE A 35 1.03 -13.18 -23.30
C PHE A 35 -0.41 -13.26 -22.76
N GLY A 36 -0.79 -14.37 -22.13
CA GLY A 36 -2.09 -14.61 -21.50
C GLY A 36 -2.23 -13.99 -20.11
N SER A 37 -2.10 -12.67 -20.03
CA SER A 37 -2.71 -11.78 -19.02
C SER A 37 -2.20 -10.34 -19.19
N SER A 38 -2.20 -9.84 -20.43
CA SER A 38 -1.81 -8.47 -20.77
C SER A 38 -2.93 -7.46 -20.46
N THR A 39 -3.39 -7.47 -19.20
CA THR A 39 -4.18 -6.39 -18.59
C THR A 39 -3.65 -5.99 -17.21
N PHE A 40 -2.67 -6.74 -16.66
CA PHE A 40 -2.18 -6.51 -15.29
C PHE A 40 -0.89 -5.67 -15.23
N THR A 41 -0.08 -5.66 -16.29
CA THR A 41 1.25 -5.04 -16.25
C THR A 41 1.28 -3.56 -16.60
N ILE A 42 0.26 -3.01 -17.27
CA ILE A 42 0.30 -1.64 -17.80
C ILE A 42 -0.20 -0.59 -16.78
N GLY A 43 -1.14 -0.96 -15.89
CA GLY A 43 -1.57 -0.08 -14.79
C GLY A 43 -0.48 0.23 -13.77
N LEU A 44 0.51 -0.68 -13.65
CA LEU A 44 1.67 -0.56 -12.75
C LEU A 44 2.65 0.56 -13.17
N PHE A 45 2.79 0.82 -14.47
CA PHE A 45 3.74 1.82 -14.99
C PHE A 45 3.26 3.27 -14.81
N VAL A 46 1.95 3.50 -14.68
CA VAL A 46 1.37 4.85 -14.55
C VAL A 46 1.50 5.38 -13.12
N CYS A 47 1.39 4.52 -12.10
CA CYS A 47 1.56 4.92 -10.69
C CYS A 47 3.04 5.18 -10.34
N ILE A 48 3.97 4.36 -10.85
CA ILE A 48 5.41 4.50 -10.63
C ILE A 48 5.96 5.77 -11.29
N GLY A 49 5.46 6.13 -12.49
CA GLY A 49 5.81 7.38 -13.17
C GLY A 49 5.40 8.65 -12.39
N PHE A 50 4.30 8.58 -11.63
CA PHE A 50 3.83 9.69 -10.80
C PHE A 50 4.70 9.89 -9.55
N ILE A 51 5.19 8.81 -8.95
CA ILE A 51 6.17 8.84 -7.83
C ILE A 51 7.50 9.47 -8.31
N LEU A 52 7.97 9.12 -9.51
CA LEU A 52 9.16 9.71 -10.13
C LEU A 52 8.99 11.23 -10.39
N PHE A 53 7.79 11.68 -10.75
CA PHE A 53 7.50 13.09 -10.99
C PHE A 53 7.47 13.93 -9.71
N ILE A 54 7.00 13.38 -8.59
CA ILE A 54 7.01 14.06 -7.28
C ILE A 54 8.44 14.25 -6.76
N VAL A 55 9.33 13.28 -6.96
CA VAL A 55 10.74 13.37 -6.55
C VAL A 55 11.50 14.41 -7.38
N LEU A 56 11.23 14.52 -8.68
CA LEU A 56 11.89 15.51 -9.56
C LEU A 56 11.36 16.94 -9.37
N ALA A 57 10.10 17.12 -8.97
CA ALA A 57 9.51 18.45 -8.77
C ALA A 57 10.00 19.19 -7.50
N GLN A 58 10.73 18.53 -6.61
CA GLN A 58 11.33 19.17 -5.41
C GLN A 58 12.76 19.68 -5.63
N GLY A 59 13.29 19.55 -6.85
CA GLY A 59 14.68 19.88 -7.17
C GLY A 59 14.94 21.32 -7.59
N ILE A 60 14.53 22.34 -6.83
CA ILE A 60 15.19 23.66 -6.85
C ILE A 60 15.21 24.26 -5.43
N GLY A 61 16.35 24.09 -4.76
CA GLY A 61 16.89 25.07 -3.82
C GLY A 61 16.33 25.06 -2.39
N LYS A 62 16.65 24.03 -1.59
CA LYS A 62 16.90 24.21 -0.15
C LYS A 62 18.10 23.37 0.28
N LYS A 63 19.01 24.03 1.02
CA LYS A 63 20.27 23.50 1.53
C LYS A 63 20.05 22.23 2.35
N GLU A 64 20.92 21.25 2.10
CA GLU A 64 21.05 20.01 2.85
C GLU A 64 21.34 20.30 4.32
N GLU A 65 20.47 19.79 5.20
CA GLU A 65 20.79 19.51 6.59
C GLU A 65 20.87 17.99 6.70
N GLU A 66 22.04 17.51 7.11
CA GLU A 66 22.46 16.12 7.12
C GLU A 66 21.50 15.28 7.99
N ALA A 67 20.68 14.44 7.35
CA ALA A 67 19.78 13.53 8.04
C ALA A 67 20.60 12.42 8.73
N PRO A 68 20.41 12.16 10.04
CA PRO A 68 21.14 11.11 10.72
C PRO A 68 20.74 9.72 10.19
N ALA A 69 21.73 8.82 10.25
CA ALA A 69 21.76 7.49 9.68
C ALA A 69 20.44 6.69 9.76
N THR A 70 20.14 6.02 8.64
CA THR A 70 19.05 5.08 8.43
C THR A 70 19.00 4.00 9.50
N ILE A 71 17.99 4.05 10.37
CA ILE A 71 17.53 2.89 11.13
C ILE A 71 16.63 2.04 10.21
N PRO A 72 16.87 0.72 10.07
CA PRO A 72 15.97 -0.16 9.34
C PRO A 72 14.65 -0.23 10.12
N SER A 73 13.64 0.50 9.64
CA SER A 73 12.26 0.34 10.06
C SER A 73 11.78 -1.01 9.55
N ASN A 74 12.04 -2.07 10.30
CA ASN A 74 11.40 -3.36 10.12
C ASN A 74 9.88 -3.10 10.16
N GLY A 75 9.18 -3.32 9.04
CA GLY A 75 7.77 -3.01 8.82
C GLY A 75 6.88 -3.46 9.98
N MET A 76 6.66 -2.53 10.92
CA MET A 76 5.84 -2.74 12.09
C MET A 76 4.57 -1.95 11.89
N THR A 77 3.48 -2.69 11.65
CA THR A 77 2.14 -2.15 11.57
C THR A 77 1.81 -1.37 12.87
N VAL A 78 1.31 -0.15 12.72
CA VAL A 78 1.01 0.73 13.85
C VAL A 78 -0.49 0.64 14.13
N CYS A 79 -0.89 -0.08 15.16
CA CYS A 79 -2.27 -0.11 15.64
C CYS A 79 -2.64 1.17 16.38
N ARG A 80 -3.92 1.53 16.30
CA ARG A 80 -4.48 2.58 17.12
C ARG A 80 -4.61 2.09 18.58
N PRO A 81 -4.16 2.89 19.56
CA PRO A 81 -4.26 2.50 20.96
C PRO A 81 -5.72 2.34 21.42
N GLY A 82 -5.99 1.32 22.25
CA GLY A 82 -7.29 1.13 22.89
C GLY A 82 -8.43 0.63 21.98
N GLY A 83 -8.12 0.15 20.76
CA GLY A 83 -9.11 -0.47 19.87
C GLY A 83 -10.25 0.46 19.41
N LYS A 84 -10.06 1.79 19.53
CA LYS A 84 -11.08 2.78 19.14
C LYS A 84 -11.09 2.96 17.62
N SER A 85 -12.27 3.17 17.04
CA SER A 85 -12.41 3.67 15.67
C SER A 85 -11.84 5.09 15.55
N VAL A 86 -11.33 5.45 14.37
CA VAL A 86 -10.86 6.82 14.09
C VAL A 86 -12.05 7.74 13.84
N ALA A 87 -12.05 8.94 14.44
CA ALA A 87 -13.08 9.94 14.20
C ALA A 87 -12.72 10.83 12.99
N PRO A 88 -13.71 11.43 12.28
CA PRO A 88 -13.45 12.31 11.14
C PRO A 88 -12.50 13.46 11.47
N GLU A 89 -12.62 14.03 12.67
CA GLU A 89 -11.84 15.18 13.14
C GLU A 89 -10.37 14.83 13.35
N GLU A 90 -10.07 13.55 13.59
CA GLU A 90 -8.71 13.05 13.75
C GLU A 90 -8.07 12.73 12.40
N LEU A 91 -8.87 12.26 11.43
CA LEU A 91 -8.38 11.91 10.10
C LEU A 91 -8.21 13.15 9.20
N GLN A 92 -9.14 14.11 9.30
CA GLN A 92 -9.22 15.26 8.40
C GLN A 92 -7.95 16.13 8.33
N PRO A 93 -7.20 16.40 9.41
CA PRO A 93 -5.96 17.17 9.36
C PRO A 93 -4.88 16.59 8.45
N HIS A 94 -4.95 15.29 8.15
CA HIS A 94 -3.98 14.58 7.30
C HIS A 94 -4.41 14.53 5.83
N LEU A 95 -5.62 14.98 5.50
CA LEU A 95 -6.22 14.95 4.17
C LEU A 95 -6.24 16.34 3.56
N GLY A 96 -5.47 16.53 2.48
CA GLY A 96 -5.39 17.79 1.74
C GLY A 96 -5.94 17.70 0.32
N GLY A 97 -5.74 18.77 -0.46
CA GLY A 97 -6.20 18.84 -1.84
C GLY A 97 -7.70 18.58 -1.94
N VAL A 98 -8.11 17.74 -2.90
CA VAL A 98 -9.52 17.38 -3.08
C VAL A 98 -10.09 16.52 -1.95
N PHE A 99 -9.25 15.99 -1.04
CA PHE A 99 -9.70 15.24 0.14
C PHE A 99 -10.06 16.14 1.34
N THR A 100 -9.92 17.46 1.20
CA THR A 100 -10.38 18.40 2.25
C THR A 100 -11.89 18.22 2.46
N GLY A 101 -12.31 17.96 3.70
CA GLY A 101 -13.71 17.68 4.05
C GLY A 101 -14.20 16.27 3.68
N LYS A 102 -13.29 15.34 3.36
CA LYS A 102 -13.63 13.96 2.92
C LYS A 102 -13.27 12.86 3.92
N ALA A 103 -12.89 13.21 5.16
CA ALA A 103 -12.61 12.20 6.18
C ALA A 103 -13.77 11.19 6.37
N GLN A 104 -15.02 11.66 6.42
CA GLN A 104 -16.19 10.78 6.54
C GLN A 104 -16.36 9.86 5.34
N ALA A 105 -16.00 10.29 4.13
CA ALA A 105 -16.08 9.46 2.93
C ALA A 105 -15.10 8.28 3.01
N PHE A 106 -13.89 8.51 3.52
CA PHE A 106 -12.91 7.45 3.79
C PHE A 106 -13.40 6.46 4.86
N LEU A 107 -13.97 6.97 5.96
CA LEU A 107 -14.55 6.14 7.01
C LEU A 107 -15.67 5.23 6.49
N ASN A 108 -16.60 5.82 5.73
CA ASN A 108 -17.73 5.10 5.15
C ASN A 108 -17.25 4.04 4.16
N ALA A 109 -16.37 4.42 3.23
CA ALA A 109 -15.84 3.51 2.21
C ALA A 109 -15.02 2.38 2.83
N GLY A 110 -14.18 2.67 3.82
CA GLY A 110 -13.42 1.64 4.53
C GLY A 110 -14.34 0.62 5.20
N THR A 111 -15.25 1.12 6.04
CA THR A 111 -16.21 0.28 6.79
C THR A 111 -17.07 -0.58 5.87
N GLN A 112 -17.66 0.00 4.81
CA GLN A 112 -18.52 -0.70 3.86
C GLN A 112 -17.80 -1.84 3.12
N ASN A 113 -16.49 -1.72 2.92
CA ASN A 113 -15.70 -2.66 2.14
C ASN A 113 -14.74 -3.50 2.98
N GLN A 114 -14.90 -3.50 4.31
CA GLN A 114 -14.02 -4.24 5.23
C GLN A 114 -12.54 -3.87 5.06
N ILE A 115 -12.27 -2.60 4.77
CA ILE A 115 -10.94 -2.02 4.67
C ILE A 115 -10.75 -1.08 5.86
N ASP A 116 -9.57 -1.13 6.49
CA ASP A 116 -9.23 -0.15 7.50
C ASP A 116 -9.28 1.29 6.93
N PRO A 117 -10.08 2.21 7.49
CA PRO A 117 -10.22 3.56 6.95
C PRO A 117 -8.91 4.35 6.94
N VAL A 118 -8.04 4.13 7.93
CA VAL A 118 -6.73 4.77 8.02
C VAL A 118 -5.80 4.22 6.95
N LEU A 119 -5.79 2.91 6.73
CA LEU A 119 -5.07 2.29 5.62
C LEU A 119 -5.53 2.84 4.27
N LEU A 120 -6.84 2.90 4.03
CA LEU A 120 -7.41 3.40 2.79
C LEU A 120 -6.99 4.86 2.54
N ALA A 121 -7.09 5.71 3.57
CA ALA A 121 -6.71 7.12 3.50
C ALA A 121 -5.19 7.29 3.28
N ALA A 122 -4.36 6.49 3.95
CA ALA A 122 -2.91 6.51 3.80
C ALA A 122 -2.46 6.12 2.38
N ILE A 123 -3.05 5.06 1.81
CA ILE A 123 -2.78 4.66 0.42
C ILE A 123 -3.27 5.75 -0.52
N ALA A 124 -4.51 6.24 -0.40
CA ALA A 124 -5.03 7.30 -1.27
C ALA A 124 -4.16 8.56 -1.22
N LYS A 125 -3.66 8.94 -0.03
CA LYS A 125 -2.73 10.03 0.16
C LYS A 125 -1.41 9.80 -0.60
N LEU A 126 -0.83 8.62 -0.50
CA LEU A 126 0.41 8.27 -1.21
C LEU A 126 0.21 8.28 -2.73
N GLU A 127 -0.80 7.56 -3.22
CA GLU A 127 -1.04 7.35 -4.66
C GLU A 127 -1.40 8.66 -5.40
N THR A 128 -1.93 9.66 -4.69
CA THR A 128 -2.42 10.90 -5.31
C THR A 128 -1.60 12.14 -4.98
N GLY A 129 -0.51 12.02 -4.22
CA GLY A 129 0.19 13.18 -3.68
C GLY A 129 -0.72 14.04 -2.81
N ASN A 130 -1.45 13.42 -1.89
CA ASN A 130 -2.41 14.04 -0.98
C ASN A 130 -3.55 14.80 -1.69
N GLY A 131 -4.20 14.14 -2.65
CA GLY A 131 -5.36 14.70 -3.35
C GLY A 131 -4.99 15.70 -4.46
N THR A 132 -3.77 15.65 -4.97
CA THR A 132 -3.28 16.64 -5.96
C THR A 132 -3.03 16.08 -7.36
N SER A 133 -3.12 14.77 -7.56
CA SER A 133 -2.92 14.14 -8.87
C SER A 133 -3.99 14.49 -9.90
N ASN A 134 -3.63 14.39 -11.19
CA ASN A 134 -4.58 14.60 -12.29
C ASN A 134 -5.77 13.63 -12.23
N ALA A 135 -5.50 12.36 -11.91
CA ALA A 135 -6.53 11.33 -11.79
C ALA A 135 -7.59 11.69 -10.74
N VAL A 136 -7.17 12.13 -9.55
CA VAL A 136 -8.12 12.47 -8.50
C VAL A 136 -8.84 13.79 -8.75
N LYS A 137 -8.16 14.81 -9.29
CA LYS A 137 -8.76 16.13 -9.57
C LYS A 137 -9.81 16.10 -10.68
N ASN A 138 -9.50 15.42 -11.78
CA ASN A 138 -10.29 15.52 -13.01
C ASN A 138 -11.21 14.31 -13.25
N TYR A 139 -10.93 13.18 -12.58
CA TYR A 139 -11.68 11.93 -12.76
C TYR A 139 -12.30 11.40 -11.47
N ASN A 140 -12.16 12.11 -10.35
CA ASN A 140 -12.60 11.66 -9.03
C ASN A 140 -12.01 10.29 -8.67
N ASN A 141 -10.80 9.97 -9.14
CA ASN A 141 -10.23 8.63 -9.10
C ASN A 141 -8.99 8.58 -8.19
N PRO A 142 -9.16 8.33 -6.88
CA PRO A 142 -8.05 8.27 -5.93
C PRO A 142 -7.24 6.96 -6.03
N GLY A 143 -7.79 5.92 -6.64
CA GLY A 143 -7.14 4.61 -6.78
C GLY A 143 -6.37 4.42 -8.09
N GLY A 144 -6.30 5.45 -8.96
CA GLY A 144 -5.66 5.33 -10.28
C GLY A 144 -6.29 4.27 -11.18
N LEU A 145 -7.57 3.94 -10.98
CA LEU A 145 -8.22 2.82 -11.68
C LEU A 145 -8.35 3.12 -13.17
N MET A 146 -7.91 2.19 -14.02
CA MET A 146 -8.00 2.34 -15.48
C MET A 146 -9.40 1.97 -15.98
N ASP A 147 -9.89 2.71 -16.97
CA ASP A 147 -11.13 2.40 -17.65
C ASP A 147 -10.92 1.16 -18.56
N PRO A 148 -11.63 0.04 -18.30
CA PRO A 148 -11.51 -1.17 -19.11
C PRO A 148 -12.00 -0.98 -20.55
N GLY A 149 -12.84 0.03 -20.82
CA GLY A 149 -13.27 0.41 -22.16
C GLY A 149 -12.28 1.31 -22.90
N SER A 150 -11.24 1.82 -22.23
CA SER A 150 -10.24 2.68 -22.87
C SER A 150 -9.27 1.86 -23.72
N SER A 151 -8.91 2.40 -24.89
CA SER A 151 -7.94 1.74 -25.77
C SER A 151 -6.58 1.63 -25.04
N GLN A 152 -6.04 0.41 -25.05
CA GLN A 152 -4.76 0.09 -24.42
C GLN A 152 -4.65 0.47 -22.93
N MET A 153 -5.76 0.54 -22.19
CA MET A 153 -5.78 0.94 -20.77
C MET A 153 -5.13 2.31 -20.54
N LYS A 154 -5.34 3.28 -21.45
CA LYS A 154 -4.74 4.62 -21.36
C LYS A 154 -5.65 5.65 -20.66
N GLY A 155 -6.93 5.34 -20.46
CA GLY A 155 -7.88 6.23 -19.81
C GLY A 155 -8.07 5.90 -18.34
N PHE A 156 -8.14 6.92 -17.48
CA PHE A 156 -8.61 6.73 -16.11
C PHE A 156 -10.12 6.53 -16.11
N MET A 157 -10.60 5.62 -15.27
CA MET A 157 -12.01 5.52 -14.92
C MET A 157 -12.45 6.84 -14.28
N LYS A 158 -13.58 7.39 -14.75
CA LYS A 158 -14.19 8.60 -14.20
C LYS A 158 -15.37 8.23 -13.30
N PHE A 159 -15.37 8.76 -12.09
CA PHE A 159 -16.48 8.63 -11.15
C PHE A 159 -17.31 9.92 -11.10
N ALA A 160 -18.62 9.80 -10.83
CA ALA A 160 -19.49 10.97 -10.79
C ALA A 160 -19.13 11.86 -9.59
N THR A 161 -18.74 11.24 -8.48
CA THR A 161 -18.28 11.94 -7.28
C THR A 161 -16.97 11.37 -6.74
N LEU A 162 -16.25 12.17 -5.95
CA LEU A 162 -15.04 11.72 -5.27
C LEU A 162 -15.33 10.58 -4.28
N ASP A 163 -16.47 10.63 -3.58
CA ASP A 163 -16.91 9.61 -2.63
C ASP A 163 -17.11 8.24 -3.33
N GLU A 164 -17.69 8.24 -4.53
CA GLU A 164 -17.79 7.03 -5.37
C GLU A 164 -16.42 6.48 -5.75
N GLY A 165 -15.47 7.35 -6.10
CA GLY A 165 -14.10 6.95 -6.41
C GLY A 165 -13.34 6.39 -5.22
N ILE A 166 -13.51 6.98 -4.03
CA ILE A 166 -12.97 6.44 -2.77
C ILE A 166 -13.55 5.06 -2.50
N ASN A 167 -14.85 4.87 -2.67
CA ASN A 167 -15.51 3.57 -2.51
C ASN A 167 -15.03 2.55 -3.56
N ALA A 168 -14.83 2.97 -4.81
CA ALA A 168 -14.29 2.11 -5.86
C ALA A 168 -12.85 1.65 -5.57
N MET A 169 -12.01 2.56 -5.06
CA MET A 169 -10.67 2.23 -4.59
C MET A 169 -10.72 1.20 -3.44
N ALA A 170 -11.62 1.38 -2.47
CA ALA A 170 -11.80 0.44 -1.36
C ALA A 170 -12.22 -0.96 -1.85
N ARG A 171 -13.19 -1.05 -2.77
CA ARG A 171 -13.59 -2.32 -3.42
C ARG A 171 -12.43 -2.99 -4.13
N ASN A 172 -11.62 -2.20 -4.85
CA ASN A 172 -10.47 -2.73 -5.58
C ASN A 172 -9.40 -3.27 -4.61
N LEU A 173 -9.15 -2.57 -3.50
CA LEU A 173 -8.21 -3.03 -2.47
C LEU A 173 -8.71 -4.32 -1.79
N TYR A 174 -10.01 -4.41 -1.51
CA TYR A 174 -10.59 -5.64 -0.94
C TYR A 174 -10.42 -6.81 -1.89
N LYS A 175 -10.88 -6.66 -3.13
CA LYS A 175 -10.87 -7.73 -4.15
C LYS A 175 -9.47 -8.28 -4.40
N ASN A 176 -8.46 -7.41 -4.46
CA ASN A 176 -7.12 -7.81 -4.89
C ASN A 176 -6.19 -8.17 -3.73
N TYR A 177 -6.54 -7.83 -2.48
CA TYR A 177 -5.65 -8.02 -1.33
C TYR A 177 -6.39 -8.55 -0.11
N ILE A 178 -7.26 -7.75 0.50
CA ILE A 178 -7.84 -8.07 1.82
C ILE A 178 -8.70 -9.33 1.75
N GLY A 179 -9.53 -9.47 0.72
CA GLY A 179 -10.36 -10.66 0.49
C GLY A 179 -9.56 -11.93 0.17
N MET A 180 -8.26 -11.80 -0.13
CA MET A 180 -7.32 -12.92 -0.30
C MET A 180 -6.55 -13.25 0.99
N GLY A 181 -6.83 -12.57 2.10
CA GLY A 181 -6.08 -12.70 3.36
C GLY A 181 -4.77 -11.91 3.40
N ILE A 182 -4.50 -11.06 2.41
CA ILE A 182 -3.32 -10.18 2.37
C ILE A 182 -3.68 -8.88 3.09
N THR A 183 -3.47 -8.84 4.41
CA THR A 183 -4.01 -7.78 5.28
C THR A 183 -2.98 -6.83 5.87
N THR A 184 -1.69 -7.15 5.81
CA THR A 184 -0.63 -6.27 6.34
C THR A 184 -0.06 -5.35 5.27
N ILE A 185 0.44 -4.18 5.67
CA ILE A 185 1.05 -3.21 4.75
C ILE A 185 2.22 -3.84 3.99
N GLU A 186 3.02 -4.65 4.67
CA GLU A 186 4.16 -5.36 4.11
C GLU A 186 3.72 -6.38 3.06
N ALA A 187 2.67 -7.16 3.34
CA ALA A 187 2.18 -8.17 2.41
C ALA A 187 1.47 -7.55 1.20
N ILE A 188 0.76 -6.43 1.39
CA ILE A 188 0.20 -5.64 0.29
C ILE A 188 1.34 -5.09 -0.56
N GLY A 189 2.35 -4.47 0.06
CA GLY A 189 3.53 -3.93 -0.61
C GLY A 189 4.29 -5.00 -1.40
N ALA A 190 4.55 -6.18 -0.82
CA ALA A 190 5.22 -7.28 -1.49
C ALA A 190 4.49 -7.77 -2.76
N LYS A 191 3.15 -7.69 -2.78
CA LYS A 191 2.35 -8.02 -3.97
C LYS A 191 2.22 -6.85 -4.95
N TYR A 192 2.08 -5.63 -4.45
CA TYR A 192 1.86 -4.43 -5.27
C TYR A 192 3.15 -3.94 -5.94
N ALA A 193 4.23 -3.87 -5.18
CA ALA A 193 5.55 -3.39 -5.57
C ALA A 193 6.62 -4.35 -5.01
N PRO A 194 6.84 -5.53 -5.64
CA PRO A 194 7.83 -6.48 -5.17
C PRO A 194 9.26 -5.94 -5.35
N PRO A 195 10.10 -5.88 -4.30
CA PRO A 195 11.50 -5.47 -4.42
C PRO A 195 12.27 -6.37 -5.41
N GLY A 196 13.12 -5.77 -6.25
CA GLY A 196 13.93 -6.53 -7.21
C GLY A 196 13.15 -7.05 -8.42
N ALA A 197 11.93 -6.57 -8.64
CA ALA A 197 11.23 -6.78 -9.90
C ALA A 197 12.03 -6.18 -11.07
N ALA A 198 11.89 -6.75 -12.27
CA ALA A 198 12.62 -6.29 -13.45
C ALA A 198 12.36 -4.80 -13.78
N ASN A 199 11.24 -4.24 -13.32
CA ASN A 199 10.87 -2.83 -13.46
C ASN A 199 11.28 -1.96 -12.25
N ASP A 200 12.09 -2.47 -11.32
CA ASP A 200 12.57 -1.78 -10.12
C ASP A 200 14.12 -1.73 -10.06
N PRO A 201 14.79 -1.09 -11.02
CA PRO A 201 16.26 -1.02 -11.06
C PRO A 201 16.85 -0.18 -9.92
N HIS A 202 16.03 0.59 -9.20
CA HIS A 202 16.48 1.52 -8.15
C HIS A 202 16.02 1.11 -6.74
N GLY A 203 15.37 -0.04 -6.58
CA GLY A 203 14.89 -0.52 -5.27
C GLY A 203 13.79 0.35 -4.66
N THR A 204 13.10 1.17 -5.45
CA THR A 204 12.10 2.12 -4.97
C THR A 204 10.81 1.43 -4.53
N ASN A 205 10.58 0.18 -4.95
CA ASN A 205 9.46 -0.63 -4.50
C ASN A 205 9.42 -0.82 -2.98
N GLY A 206 10.60 -0.89 -2.34
CA GLY A 206 10.72 -0.97 -0.88
C GLY A 206 10.22 0.30 -0.16
N LEU A 207 10.10 1.43 -0.85
CA LEU A 207 9.63 2.69 -0.25
C LEU A 207 8.12 2.71 -0.04
N TRP A 208 7.35 1.97 -0.84
CA TRP A 208 5.89 1.97 -0.73
C TRP A 208 5.40 1.56 0.68
N PRO A 209 5.77 0.38 1.22
CA PRO A 209 5.32 0.00 2.56
C PRO A 209 5.83 0.96 3.64
N VAL A 210 7.05 1.49 3.49
CA VAL A 210 7.63 2.48 4.42
C VAL A 210 6.78 3.76 4.47
N LEU A 211 6.39 4.30 3.31
CA LEU A 211 5.61 5.53 3.23
C LEU A 211 4.16 5.33 3.70
N VAL A 212 3.54 4.19 3.38
CA VAL A 212 2.19 3.87 3.88
C VAL A 212 2.20 3.75 5.40
N THR A 213 3.15 3.00 5.98
CA THR A 213 3.30 2.87 7.43
C THR A 213 3.53 4.23 8.10
N LYS A 214 4.35 5.11 7.49
CA LYS A 214 4.55 6.48 7.97
C LYS A 214 3.24 7.27 8.01
N PHE A 215 2.43 7.22 6.95
CA PHE A 215 1.15 7.94 6.91
C PHE A 215 0.12 7.37 7.87
N VAL A 216 0.06 6.04 8.02
CA VAL A 216 -0.78 5.38 9.03
C VAL A 216 -0.41 5.84 10.44
N ALA A 217 0.89 5.89 10.77
CA ALA A 217 1.36 6.37 12.06
C ALA A 217 0.98 7.83 12.31
N GLN A 218 1.11 8.70 11.29
CA GLN A 218 0.69 10.10 11.38
C GLN A 218 -0.81 10.25 11.63
N MET A 219 -1.64 9.34 11.09
CA MET A 219 -3.09 9.33 11.25
C MET A 219 -3.56 8.59 12.53
N GLY A 220 -2.64 8.23 13.43
CA GLY A 220 -2.97 7.63 14.72
C GLY A 220 -3.14 6.11 14.72
N GLY A 221 -2.70 5.41 13.67
CA GLY A 221 -2.66 3.96 13.57
C GLY A 221 -3.92 3.29 13.00
N LEU A 222 -3.78 2.01 12.61
CA LEU A 222 -4.85 1.16 12.08
C LEU A 222 -5.88 0.82 13.16
N THR A 223 -7.13 0.75 12.75
CA THR A 223 -8.31 0.49 13.60
C THR A 223 -8.92 -0.90 13.42
N PHE A 224 -8.71 -1.55 12.27
CA PHE A 224 -9.21 -2.90 11.94
C PHE A 224 -8.06 -3.89 11.80
N ASN A 225 -8.33 -5.16 12.13
CA ASN A 225 -7.40 -6.30 11.98
C ASN A 225 -6.01 -6.05 12.58
N CYS A 226 -5.94 -5.23 13.62
CA CYS A 226 -4.71 -4.91 14.31
C CYS A 226 -4.63 -5.71 15.60
N GLU A 227 -4.05 -6.90 15.51
CA GLU A 227 -3.79 -7.75 16.68
C GLU A 227 -2.53 -7.26 17.40
N ALA A 228 -2.70 -6.81 18.64
CA ALA A 228 -1.60 -6.51 19.54
C ALA A 228 -0.73 -7.78 19.74
N GLY A 229 0.58 -7.69 19.46
CA GLY A 229 1.53 -8.78 19.74
C GLY A 229 1.94 -9.69 18.58
N LYS A 230 1.54 -9.42 17.32
CA LYS A 230 2.22 -9.98 16.14
C LYS A 230 3.43 -9.10 15.75
N PRO A 231 4.40 -9.56 14.94
CA PRO A 231 5.44 -8.67 14.41
C PRO A 231 4.77 -7.50 13.68
N GLY A 232 4.90 -6.29 14.22
CA GLY A 232 4.09 -5.14 13.77
C GLY A 232 2.73 -4.98 14.43
N GLY A 233 2.50 -5.51 15.62
CA GLY A 233 1.38 -5.12 16.45
C GLY A 233 1.85 -4.15 17.53
N VAL A 234 1.04 -3.14 17.83
CA VAL A 234 1.19 -2.37 19.07
C VAL A 234 0.90 -3.33 20.21
N VAL A 235 1.93 -3.71 20.91
CA VAL A 235 1.85 -4.47 22.15
C VAL A 235 1.07 -3.62 23.15
N ASP A 236 -0.02 -4.16 23.71
CA ASP A 236 -0.85 -3.47 24.70
C ASP A 236 0.04 -2.98 25.85
N THR A 237 0.19 -1.66 25.97
CA THR A 237 1.06 -1.05 26.98
C THR A 237 0.31 -0.74 28.28
N GLY A 238 -0.93 -1.21 28.39
CA GLY A 238 -1.82 -1.04 29.54
C GLY A 238 -2.84 0.09 29.35
N SER A 239 -3.69 0.26 30.37
CA SER A 239 -4.69 1.33 30.39
C SER A 239 -4.06 2.72 30.37
N ALA A 240 -4.70 3.65 29.67
CA ALA A 240 -4.32 5.06 29.70
C ALA A 240 -4.29 5.57 31.15
N SER A 241 -3.35 6.46 31.45
CA SER A 241 -3.31 7.14 32.75
C SER A 241 -4.58 7.98 32.96
N SER A 242 -4.81 8.44 34.19
CA SER A 242 -5.89 9.38 34.51
C SER A 242 -5.83 10.70 33.72
N GLN A 243 -4.69 10.98 33.06
CA GLN A 243 -4.47 12.14 32.19
C GLN A 243 -4.59 11.79 30.69
N GLY A 244 -5.02 10.56 30.37
CA GLY A 244 -5.24 10.09 29.00
C GLY A 244 -3.98 9.61 28.28
N PHE A 245 -2.83 9.50 28.94
CA PHE A 245 -1.60 9.09 28.26
C PHE A 245 -1.42 7.57 28.27
N ILE A 246 -1.09 7.00 27.12
CA ILE A 246 -0.75 5.58 26.95
C ILE A 246 0.77 5.43 26.92
N ARG A 247 1.30 4.37 27.52
CA ARG A 247 2.75 4.14 27.56
C ARG A 247 3.26 3.96 26.13
N PRO A 248 4.31 4.67 25.72
CA PRO A 248 4.75 4.68 24.34
C PRO A 248 5.53 3.42 23.94
N ILE A 249 5.88 2.51 24.86
CA ILE A 249 6.69 1.34 24.52
C ILE A 249 6.22 0.18 25.41
N ALA A 250 5.95 -1.00 24.84
CA ALA A 250 5.58 -2.14 25.66
C ALA A 250 6.78 -2.84 26.27
N GLN A 251 6.53 -3.56 27.36
CA GLN A 251 7.51 -4.40 28.06
C GLN A 251 8.81 -3.65 28.42
N THR A 252 8.70 -2.36 28.77
CA THR A 252 9.83 -1.56 29.25
C THR A 252 9.81 -1.42 30.77
N THR A 253 10.99 -1.54 31.37
CA THR A 253 11.22 -1.15 32.75
C THR A 253 11.45 0.36 32.79
N ILE A 254 10.74 1.06 33.66
CA ILE A 254 11.04 2.46 33.94
C ILE A 254 12.33 2.50 34.75
N THR A 255 13.40 3.01 34.16
CA THR A 255 14.69 3.16 34.84
C THR A 255 14.78 4.47 35.61
N SER A 256 14.00 5.46 35.22
CA SER A 256 13.95 6.76 35.87
C SER A 256 12.52 7.31 35.82
N PRO A 257 11.76 7.29 36.92
CA PRO A 257 10.43 7.88 36.95
C PRO A 257 10.51 9.41 36.97
N PHE A 258 9.40 10.06 36.62
CA PHE A 258 9.21 11.49 36.86
C PHE A 258 9.15 11.74 38.37
N GLY A 259 9.89 12.74 38.87
CA GLY A 259 9.85 13.12 40.28
C GLY A 259 11.16 13.68 40.84
N PRO A 260 11.21 13.93 42.16
CA PRO A 260 12.39 14.51 42.81
C PRO A 260 13.57 13.54 42.82
N ARG A 261 14.71 13.98 42.28
CA ARG A 261 15.98 13.24 42.31
C ARG A 261 17.12 14.20 42.64
N TRP A 262 17.87 13.87 43.69
CA TRP A 262 19.03 14.67 44.15
C TRP A 262 18.73 16.18 44.28
N GLY A 263 17.58 16.51 44.88
CA GLY A 263 17.17 17.90 45.11
C GLY A 263 16.63 18.64 43.88
N THR A 264 16.54 17.99 42.71
CA THR A 264 15.98 18.59 41.48
C THR A 264 14.85 17.71 40.92
N ILE A 265 13.81 18.32 40.33
CA ILE A 265 12.74 17.55 39.67
C ILE A 265 13.26 17.01 38.34
N HIS A 266 13.22 15.68 38.20
CA HIS A 266 13.42 14.99 36.93
C HIS A 266 12.18 15.19 36.05
N LYS A 267 12.35 15.85 34.90
CA LYS A 267 11.25 16.28 34.01
C LYS A 267 10.82 15.22 32.98
N GLY A 268 11.40 14.02 33.03
CA GLY A 268 11.16 12.94 32.08
C GLY A 268 10.87 11.61 32.75
N ILE A 269 10.43 10.65 31.94
CA ILE A 269 10.37 9.23 32.30
C ILE A 269 11.33 8.51 31.36
N ASP A 270 12.35 7.86 31.91
CA ASP A 270 13.31 7.08 31.13
C ASP A 270 12.91 5.60 31.16
N TYR A 271 12.96 4.97 29.99
CA TYR A 271 12.66 3.57 29.80
C TYR A 271 13.95 2.83 29.46
N SER A 272 14.25 1.71 30.14
CA SER A 272 15.18 0.73 29.57
C SER A 272 14.42 -0.09 28.56
N CYS A 273 14.88 -0.03 27.33
CA CYS A 273 14.47 -0.95 26.28
C CYS A 273 15.68 -1.59 25.62
N GLN A 274 15.49 -2.77 25.04
CA GLN A 274 16.47 -3.30 24.09
C GLN A 274 16.43 -2.48 22.80
N ASP A 275 17.58 -2.35 22.14
CA ASP A 275 17.67 -1.71 20.83
C ASP A 275 16.70 -2.39 19.84
N GLY A 276 15.89 -1.60 19.14
CA GLY A 276 14.92 -2.09 18.15
C GLY A 276 13.47 -2.25 18.64
N VAL A 277 13.12 -1.84 19.87
CA VAL A 277 11.70 -1.73 20.27
C VAL A 277 11.01 -0.54 19.62
N THR A 278 9.75 -0.71 19.21
CA THR A 278 8.96 0.35 18.56
C THR A 278 8.34 1.28 19.58
N SER A 279 8.59 2.58 19.41
CA SER A 279 7.85 3.63 20.10
C SER A 279 6.48 3.85 19.44
N ILE A 280 5.45 3.58 20.22
CA ILE A 280 4.05 3.92 19.99
C ILE A 280 3.90 5.38 20.38
N ALA A 281 3.36 6.22 19.50
CA ALA A 281 3.11 7.61 19.82
C ALA A 281 2.21 7.71 21.08
N ALA A 282 2.66 8.45 22.10
CA ALA A 282 1.81 8.77 23.24
C ALA A 282 0.76 9.78 22.77
N SER A 283 -0.46 9.32 22.49
CA SER A 283 -1.60 10.19 22.26
C SER A 283 -2.41 10.37 23.54
N LYS A 284 -3.09 11.51 23.66
CA LYS A 284 -4.14 11.73 24.65
C LYS A 284 -5.36 10.92 24.19
N GLY A 285 -5.63 9.81 24.87
CA GLY A 285 -6.76 8.91 24.58
C GLY A 285 -8.12 9.48 24.91
#